data_AF-A0A6N6KWD3-F1
#
_entry.id   AF-A0A6N6KWD3-F1
#
_cell.length_a   1.000
_cell.length_b   1.000
_cell.length_c   1.000
_cell.angle_alpha   90.00
_cell.angle_beta   90.00
_cell.angle_gamma   90.00
#
_symmetry.space_group_name_H-M   'P 1'
#
loop_
_entity.id
_entity.type
_entity.pdbx_description
1 polymer ?
#
loop_
_entity_poly.entity_id
_entity_poly.type
_entity_poly.pdbx_seq_one_letter_code
_entity_poly.pdbx_strand_id
1 'polypeptide(L)'
;MKTNVRRQLLITVAALFLIQGLCVNSAAPDDELPADNSNVGGGEEVVVEEANIQEPEVIGEDTQPSNGNEESYLIGDFVWEDLNENGVQDEGEPGLANVQVVLLSTSGEVLADTLTDEDGAFSFSVSGEDVQYQIRVVSPEGYSVTSLEQGGDETKDNNANADELTELFSAASLSDLGSVDIGFVPAQVAAELCPLTGEVVAEGELGLAPLAISLSHFPPLATRPPTGLTWAPWVFELYTGEGQTRLLSLFYCGFGEMEEAIETQQVDTGLTVNDVRIEGVRSGRVIYGNIAKYFAAAIIQGGSDQTNVAPAIQELVCANAYGSDPDDIGSGGMSIERLLRLAEECRDLIGERNLASYLFDASPPSGGQEASELLMFYNIGNQTQWVYDADLGGYVRYQNGANSQAEFETFTVSTDRLTDDAIVRENVIVMGVEHIALNGDETIFDLVNFDFSIGPAKLFRNGIVYDICWNTLNTEPNQKELQPVRFTDCNGNSIALAPGSTWVNVVNLGDQFLQEVSPGVWKARFSAPSFQAN
;
A
#
# COMPACT_ATOMS: atom_id res chain seq x y z
N MET A 1 -20.56 23.40 -13.03
CA MET A 1 -21.21 23.29 -11.70
C MET A 1 -22.11 22.04 -11.63
N LYS A 2 -21.51 20.86 -11.79
CA LYS A 2 -21.84 19.69 -10.96
C LYS A 2 -20.60 19.58 -10.05
N THR A 3 -20.74 19.60 -8.74
CA THR A 3 -19.60 19.45 -7.83
C THR A 3 -19.67 18.03 -7.27
N ASN A 4 -18.72 17.18 -7.62
CA ASN A 4 -18.65 15.84 -7.03
C ASN A 4 -18.19 15.97 -5.58
N VAL A 5 -19.12 15.81 -4.65
CA VAL A 5 -18.82 15.77 -3.22
C VAL A 5 -18.24 14.40 -2.91
N ARG A 6 -16.90 14.28 -2.85
CA ARG A 6 -16.21 13.09 -2.30
C ARG A 6 -16.83 12.76 -0.94
N ARG A 7 -17.38 11.54 -0.78
CA ARG A 7 -18.03 11.12 0.46
C ARG A 7 -16.95 10.78 1.50
N GLN A 8 -16.71 11.70 2.42
CA GLN A 8 -15.74 11.51 3.49
C GLN A 8 -16.29 10.49 4.51
N LEU A 9 -15.82 9.24 4.43
CA LEU A 9 -16.25 8.14 5.29
C LEU A 9 -15.55 8.22 6.65
N LEU A 10 -16.23 8.77 7.66
CA LEU A 10 -15.70 8.88 9.02
C LEU A 10 -15.67 7.51 9.75
N ILE A 11 -14.64 6.72 9.50
CA ILE A 11 -14.33 5.54 10.32
C ILE A 11 -13.67 6.02 11.62
N THR A 12 -14.31 5.77 12.76
CA THR A 12 -13.82 6.19 14.08
C THR A 12 -12.99 5.09 14.72
N VAL A 13 -11.68 5.07 14.45
CA VAL A 13 -10.76 4.07 15.02
C VAL A 13 -10.52 4.34 16.51
N ALA A 14 -11.05 3.46 17.37
CA ALA A 14 -10.87 3.53 18.82
C ALA A 14 -9.61 2.76 19.26
N ALA A 15 -8.47 3.44 19.37
CA ALA A 15 -7.21 2.83 19.78
C ALA A 15 -7.22 2.39 21.27
N LEU A 16 -7.34 1.08 21.52
CA LEU A 16 -7.33 0.50 22.86
C LEU A 16 -5.91 0.11 23.29
N PHE A 17 -5.28 0.93 24.13
CA PHE A 17 -3.94 0.65 24.68
C PHE A 17 -3.97 -0.51 25.69
N LEU A 18 -3.26 -1.60 25.38
CA LEU A 18 -3.00 -2.69 26.32
C LEU A 18 -1.50 -2.75 26.64
N ILE A 19 -1.15 -2.34 27.86
CA ILE A 19 0.24 -2.30 28.34
C ILE A 19 0.58 -3.65 28.98
N GLN A 20 1.49 -4.39 28.36
CA GLN A 20 2.34 -5.35 29.08
C GLN A 20 3.79 -5.15 28.68
N GLY A 21 4.69 -5.39 29.63
CA GLY A 21 6.12 -5.41 29.37
C GLY A 21 6.86 -6.04 30.54
N LEU A 22 7.96 -6.73 30.22
CA LEU A 22 9.16 -6.92 31.05
C LEU A 22 10.07 -7.98 30.39
N CYS A 23 10.93 -7.57 29.46
CA CYS A 23 12.08 -8.37 29.06
C CYS A 23 13.26 -8.05 29.99
N VAL A 24 13.96 -9.08 30.49
CA VAL A 24 15.18 -8.92 31.29
C VAL A 24 16.30 -9.74 30.65
N ASN A 25 17.40 -9.06 30.30
CA ASN A 25 18.60 -9.67 29.73
C ASN A 25 19.41 -10.45 30.77
N SER A 26 20.01 -11.58 30.38
CA SER A 26 21.44 -11.84 30.66
C SER A 26 22.07 -12.92 29.76
N ALA A 27 23.12 -12.49 29.07
CA ALA A 27 24.17 -13.20 28.32
C ALA A 27 24.53 -14.67 28.64
N ALA A 28 25.06 -15.35 27.62
CA ALA A 28 25.95 -16.53 27.72
C ALA A 28 27.40 -16.11 28.12
N PRO A 29 28.35 -17.05 28.34
CA PRO A 29 29.05 -17.70 27.22
C PRO A 29 29.39 -19.20 27.44
N ASP A 30 30.19 -19.75 26.53
CA ASP A 30 30.61 -21.15 26.37
C ASP A 30 31.59 -21.69 27.43
N ASP A 31 31.72 -23.02 27.53
CA ASP A 31 33.01 -23.71 27.75
C ASP A 31 32.97 -25.20 27.30
N GLU A 32 34.13 -25.84 27.09
CA GLU A 32 34.26 -27.12 26.37
C GLU A 32 34.25 -28.44 27.20
N LEU A 33 33.96 -29.53 26.46
CA LEU A 33 34.24 -30.98 26.62
C LEU A 33 35.45 -31.41 27.52
N PRO A 34 35.51 -32.65 28.09
CA PRO A 34 35.37 -33.90 27.33
C PRO A 34 34.81 -35.19 28.02
N ALA A 35 34.78 -36.27 27.22
CA ALA A 35 34.24 -37.62 27.50
C ALA A 35 35.21 -38.59 28.24
N ASP A 36 34.78 -39.84 28.49
CA ASP A 36 35.43 -41.06 27.94
C ASP A 36 34.62 -42.39 28.11
N ASN A 37 34.79 -43.36 27.17
CA ASN A 37 34.61 -44.85 27.11
C ASN A 37 33.55 -45.61 27.99
N SER A 38 33.11 -46.89 27.80
CA SER A 38 33.01 -47.93 26.72
C SER A 38 32.18 -49.15 27.29
N ASN A 39 31.96 -50.37 26.72
CA ASN A 39 32.43 -51.07 25.50
C ASN A 39 31.50 -52.26 25.04
N VAL A 40 31.30 -52.38 23.71
CA VAL A 40 31.12 -53.56 22.80
C VAL A 40 30.68 -54.99 23.28
N GLY A 41 29.69 -55.57 22.53
CA GLY A 41 29.55 -57.02 22.18
C GLY A 41 28.46 -57.84 22.92
N GLY A 42 27.81 -58.89 22.36
CA GLY A 42 27.70 -59.40 20.97
C GLY A 42 27.42 -60.92 20.83
N GLY A 43 26.38 -61.35 20.10
CA GLY A 43 26.20 -62.72 19.53
C GLY A 43 25.20 -63.72 20.18
N GLU A 44 24.26 -64.27 19.37
CA GLU A 44 23.92 -65.70 19.08
C GLU A 44 24.17 -66.84 20.12
N GLU A 45 23.44 -67.98 20.22
CA GLU A 45 22.34 -68.66 19.46
C GLU A 45 21.72 -69.84 20.31
N VAL A 46 20.56 -70.41 19.89
CA VAL A 46 20.15 -71.87 19.85
C VAL A 46 18.84 -72.31 20.59
N VAL A 47 17.79 -72.56 19.78
CA VAL A 47 16.81 -73.69 19.68
C VAL A 47 16.63 -74.75 20.80
N VAL A 48 15.38 -75.03 21.25
CA VAL A 48 14.74 -76.39 21.21
C VAL A 48 13.20 -76.44 21.41
N GLU A 49 12.60 -77.50 20.85
CA GLU A 49 11.23 -78.03 21.01
C GLU A 49 11.34 -79.53 21.39
N GLU A 50 10.33 -80.31 21.81
CA GLU A 50 8.87 -80.15 21.98
C GLU A 50 8.44 -80.72 23.37
N ALA A 51 7.16 -80.57 23.78
CA ALA A 51 6.41 -81.65 24.47
C ALA A 51 4.88 -81.43 24.55
N ASN A 52 4.10 -82.20 23.77
CA ASN A 52 2.64 -82.36 23.89
C ASN A 52 2.29 -83.56 24.79
N ILE A 53 1.34 -83.43 25.74
CA ILE A 53 0.34 -84.49 26.02
C ILE A 53 -1.02 -83.90 26.46
N GLN A 54 -2.10 -84.42 25.87
CA GLN A 54 -3.52 -84.29 26.25
C GLN A 54 -3.84 -85.20 27.49
N GLU A 55 -5.01 -85.28 28.14
CA GLU A 55 -6.42 -84.79 28.04
C GLU A 55 -7.00 -84.92 29.51
N PRO A 56 -8.23 -84.49 29.93
CA PRO A 56 -9.51 -84.65 29.22
C PRO A 56 -10.56 -83.50 29.31
N GLU A 57 -11.55 -83.54 28.42
CA GLU A 57 -12.72 -82.64 28.37
C GLU A 57 -14.02 -83.33 28.82
N VAL A 58 -14.82 -82.72 29.72
CA VAL A 58 -16.28 -83.01 29.88
C VAL A 58 -17.08 -81.76 30.36
N ILE A 59 -17.63 -81.00 29.41
CA ILE A 59 -19.00 -80.38 29.37
C ILE A 59 -19.51 -79.50 30.56
N GLY A 60 -19.83 -78.23 30.24
CA GLY A 60 -20.83 -77.36 30.92
C GLY A 60 -20.22 -76.18 31.71
N GLU A 61 -20.70 -74.93 31.63
CA GLU A 61 -21.85 -74.31 30.92
C GLU A 61 -21.42 -73.06 30.10
N ASP A 62 -22.38 -72.40 29.44
CA ASP A 62 -22.22 -71.22 28.57
C ASP A 62 -22.01 -69.90 29.33
N THR A 63 -20.96 -69.15 28.95
CA THR A 63 -21.06 -67.69 28.78
C THR A 63 -20.29 -67.24 27.53
N GLN A 64 -20.99 -66.61 26.58
CA GLN A 64 -20.43 -65.93 25.41
C GLN A 64 -19.29 -64.96 25.76
N PRO A 65 -18.28 -64.78 24.88
CA PRO A 65 -17.40 -63.62 24.96
C PRO A 65 -18.19 -62.36 24.61
N SER A 66 -18.09 -61.32 25.44
CA SER A 66 -18.66 -60.01 25.13
C SER A 66 -17.80 -59.32 24.04
N ASN A 67 -18.36 -59.17 22.84
CA ASN A 67 -17.87 -58.13 21.94
C ASN A 67 -18.03 -56.78 22.66
N GLY A 68 -16.92 -56.07 22.87
CA GLY A 68 -16.97 -54.65 23.18
C GLY A 68 -17.36 -53.90 21.93
N ASN A 69 -18.63 -53.48 21.84
CA ASN A 69 -18.98 -52.38 20.95
C ASN A 69 -18.47 -51.11 21.65
N GLU A 70 -17.42 -50.48 21.12
CA GLU A 70 -17.18 -49.08 21.44
C GLU A 70 -18.29 -48.28 20.75
N GLU A 71 -19.03 -47.49 21.54
CA GLU A 71 -20.08 -46.62 20.99
C GLU A 71 -19.41 -45.42 20.32
N SER A 72 -19.80 -45.19 19.06
CA SER A 72 -19.25 -44.16 18.20
C SER A 72 -20.24 -43.02 18.01
N TYR A 73 -19.77 -41.79 18.12
CA TYR A 73 -20.56 -40.57 18.11
C TYR A 73 -20.20 -39.74 16.87
N LEU A 74 -21.19 -39.03 16.31
CA LEU A 74 -20.96 -38.09 15.22
C LEU A 74 -20.79 -36.67 15.78
N ILE A 75 -19.88 -35.91 15.18
CA ILE A 75 -19.54 -34.53 15.55
C ILE A 75 -19.48 -33.69 14.27
N GLY A 76 -20.13 -32.53 14.26
CA GLY A 76 -20.26 -31.65 13.08
C GLY A 76 -21.71 -31.53 12.59
N ASP A 77 -22.04 -30.40 11.99
CA ASP A 77 -23.24 -30.23 11.17
C ASP A 77 -22.91 -29.38 9.92
N PHE A 78 -22.91 -28.04 10.04
CA PHE A 78 -22.95 -27.14 8.88
C PHE A 78 -21.84 -26.06 8.87
N VAL A 79 -21.43 -25.64 7.67
CA VAL A 79 -20.57 -24.47 7.44
C VAL A 79 -21.24 -23.55 6.41
N TRP A 80 -21.44 -22.27 6.72
CA TRP A 80 -22.30 -21.39 5.91
C TRP A 80 -21.76 -19.98 5.68
N GLU A 81 -22.29 -19.33 4.64
CA GLU A 81 -22.08 -17.90 4.35
C GLU A 81 -23.15 -17.08 5.08
N ASP A 82 -22.75 -16.41 6.17
CA ASP A 82 -23.58 -15.46 6.93
C ASP A 82 -23.73 -14.19 6.08
N LEU A 83 -24.80 -14.13 5.30
CA LEU A 83 -25.10 -13.07 4.35
C LEU A 83 -25.54 -11.77 5.02
N ASN A 84 -25.76 -11.77 6.33
CA ASN A 84 -26.28 -10.62 7.07
C ASN A 84 -25.46 -10.21 8.32
N GLU A 85 -24.28 -10.80 8.49
CA GLU A 85 -23.27 -10.53 9.52
C GLU A 85 -23.80 -10.67 10.96
N ASN A 86 -24.74 -11.59 11.20
CA ASN A 86 -25.48 -11.68 12.47
C ASN A 86 -25.05 -12.83 13.41
N GLY A 87 -24.28 -13.81 12.92
CA GLY A 87 -23.80 -14.96 13.69
C GLY A 87 -24.79 -16.13 13.85
N VAL A 88 -25.86 -16.18 13.07
CA VAL A 88 -26.96 -17.15 13.16
C VAL A 88 -27.36 -17.63 11.76
N GLN A 89 -27.63 -18.92 11.61
CA GLN A 89 -28.10 -19.51 10.35
C GLN A 89 -29.54 -19.09 9.99
N ASP A 90 -29.70 -18.19 9.02
CA ASP A 90 -30.99 -17.65 8.57
C ASP A 90 -31.56 -18.36 7.32
N GLU A 91 -32.88 -18.24 7.08
CA GLU A 91 -33.56 -18.90 5.94
C GLU A 91 -33.18 -18.24 4.60
N GLY A 92 -32.24 -18.89 3.89
CA GLY A 92 -31.80 -18.49 2.55
C GLY A 92 -30.28 -18.32 2.41
N GLU A 93 -29.55 -18.46 3.51
CA GLU A 93 -28.08 -18.45 3.52
C GLU A 93 -27.53 -19.78 2.99
N PRO A 94 -26.50 -19.77 2.11
CA PRO A 94 -25.96 -20.99 1.51
C PRO A 94 -24.87 -21.63 2.37
N GLY A 95 -24.76 -22.95 2.27
CA GLY A 95 -23.59 -23.67 2.80
C GLY A 95 -22.34 -23.44 1.95
N LEU A 96 -21.16 -23.49 2.59
CA LEU A 96 -19.87 -23.30 1.95
C LEU A 96 -19.18 -24.63 1.70
N ALA A 97 -18.97 -24.96 0.42
CA ALA A 97 -18.38 -26.22 -0.03
C ALA A 97 -16.84 -26.19 -0.09
N ASN A 98 -16.20 -27.32 0.18
CA ASN A 98 -14.73 -27.50 0.20
C ASN A 98 -13.98 -26.68 1.27
N VAL A 99 -14.64 -26.28 2.36
CA VAL A 99 -13.99 -25.69 3.53
C VAL A 99 -13.26 -26.78 4.30
N GLN A 100 -12.00 -26.56 4.66
CA GLN A 100 -11.20 -27.52 5.41
C GLN A 100 -11.55 -27.45 6.91
N VAL A 101 -11.98 -28.58 7.47
CA VAL A 101 -12.28 -28.76 8.89
C VAL A 101 -11.32 -29.81 9.45
N VAL A 102 -10.82 -29.59 10.67
CA VAL A 102 -9.80 -30.42 11.32
C VAL A 102 -10.20 -30.72 12.76
N LEU A 103 -10.27 -32.00 13.11
CA LEU A 103 -10.55 -32.46 14.47
C LEU A 103 -9.22 -32.56 15.26
N LEU A 104 -9.16 -31.87 16.39
CA LEU A 104 -8.00 -31.78 17.27
C LEU A 104 -8.24 -32.44 18.63
N SER A 105 -7.17 -32.94 19.25
CA SER A 105 -7.15 -33.33 20.66
C SER A 105 -6.98 -32.13 21.60
N THR A 106 -7.19 -32.35 22.89
CA THR A 106 -6.89 -31.38 23.97
C THR A 106 -5.43 -30.90 24.03
N SER A 107 -4.51 -31.53 23.30
CA SER A 107 -3.11 -31.08 23.16
C SER A 107 -2.78 -30.46 21.80
N GLY A 108 -3.79 -30.20 20.95
CA GLY A 108 -3.61 -29.66 19.60
C GLY A 108 -3.04 -30.66 18.59
N GLU A 109 -3.14 -31.97 18.87
CA GLU A 109 -2.75 -33.01 17.91
C GLU A 109 -3.90 -33.24 16.90
N VAL A 110 -3.59 -33.30 15.61
CA VAL A 110 -4.58 -33.60 14.56
C VAL A 110 -5.00 -35.07 14.65
N LEU A 111 -6.29 -35.30 14.88
CA LEU A 111 -6.89 -36.63 14.97
C LEU A 111 -7.52 -37.07 13.65
N ALA A 112 -8.16 -36.15 12.95
CA ALA A 112 -8.76 -36.34 11.64
C ALA A 112 -8.95 -34.98 10.93
N ASP A 113 -9.18 -35.01 9.62
CA ASP A 113 -9.55 -33.84 8.83
C ASP A 113 -10.55 -34.20 7.71
N THR A 114 -11.32 -33.22 7.24
CA THR A 114 -12.27 -33.36 6.13
C THR A 114 -12.44 -32.04 5.39
N LEU A 115 -13.02 -32.12 4.19
CA LEU A 115 -13.65 -30.98 3.52
C LEU A 115 -15.18 -31.03 3.75
N THR A 116 -15.85 -29.88 3.69
CA THR A 116 -17.32 -29.79 3.58
C THR A 116 -17.80 -30.21 2.19
N ASP A 117 -19.01 -30.75 2.09
CA ASP A 117 -19.62 -31.19 0.82
C ASP A 117 -20.26 -30.05 0.00
N GLU A 118 -20.93 -30.38 -1.12
CA GLU A 118 -21.54 -29.39 -2.03
C GLU A 118 -22.64 -28.54 -1.38
N ASP A 119 -23.28 -29.03 -0.31
CA ASP A 119 -24.31 -28.30 0.45
C ASP A 119 -23.73 -27.64 1.73
N GLY A 120 -22.44 -27.80 2.03
CA GLY A 120 -21.74 -27.21 3.17
C GLY A 120 -21.66 -28.07 4.44
N ALA A 121 -22.12 -29.33 4.39
CA ALA A 121 -22.16 -30.21 5.56
C ALA A 121 -20.81 -30.91 5.82
N PHE A 122 -20.55 -31.27 7.08
CA PHE A 122 -19.40 -32.09 7.49
C PHE A 122 -19.69 -32.98 8.69
N SER A 123 -18.91 -34.05 8.89
CA SER A 123 -18.94 -34.80 10.16
C SER A 123 -17.68 -35.64 10.41
N PHE A 124 -17.39 -35.87 11.68
CA PHE A 124 -16.40 -36.83 12.18
C PHE A 124 -17.06 -37.93 13.01
N SER A 125 -16.50 -39.15 12.97
CA SER A 125 -16.90 -40.25 13.85
C SER A 125 -15.84 -40.47 14.93
N VAL A 126 -16.23 -40.34 16.21
CA VAL A 126 -15.32 -40.47 17.36
C VAL A 126 -15.75 -41.59 18.32
N SER A 127 -14.85 -42.05 19.19
CA SER A 127 -15.13 -43.05 20.23
C SER A 127 -15.05 -42.44 21.63
N GLY A 128 -16.10 -42.59 22.43
CA GLY A 128 -16.14 -42.22 23.86
C GLY A 128 -16.85 -40.89 24.15
N GLU A 129 -17.92 -40.96 24.94
CA GLU A 129 -18.84 -39.85 25.25
C GLU A 129 -18.17 -38.67 26.00
N ASP A 130 -17.29 -38.98 26.95
CA ASP A 130 -16.57 -38.03 27.81
C ASP A 130 -15.25 -37.49 27.21
N VAL A 131 -14.86 -37.93 26.01
CA VAL A 131 -13.58 -37.50 25.40
C VAL A 131 -13.72 -36.08 24.85
N GLN A 132 -12.81 -35.18 25.25
CA GLN A 132 -12.79 -33.81 24.76
C GLN A 132 -12.04 -33.67 23.43
N TYR A 133 -12.65 -32.89 22.54
CA TYR A 133 -12.19 -32.53 21.21
C TYR A 133 -12.28 -31.01 21.02
N GLN A 134 -11.52 -30.51 20.05
CA GLN A 134 -11.69 -29.16 19.50
C GLN A 134 -11.80 -29.30 17.98
N ILE A 135 -12.61 -28.46 17.34
CA ILE A 135 -12.57 -28.30 15.89
C ILE A 135 -11.79 -27.03 15.55
N ARG A 136 -10.91 -27.16 14.56
CA ARG A 136 -10.35 -26.04 13.81
C ARG A 136 -10.96 -26.01 12.42
N VAL A 137 -11.37 -24.85 11.96
CA VAL A 137 -11.64 -24.58 10.54
C VAL A 137 -10.43 -23.90 9.90
N VAL A 138 -10.36 -23.88 8.57
CA VAL A 138 -9.48 -22.97 7.83
C VAL A 138 -10.36 -22.07 6.99
N SER A 139 -10.26 -20.77 7.20
CA SER A 139 -11.05 -19.76 6.51
C SER A 139 -10.82 -19.83 4.99
N PRO A 140 -11.87 -19.87 4.17
CA PRO A 140 -11.74 -19.74 2.72
C PRO A 140 -11.10 -18.41 2.32
N GLU A 141 -10.47 -18.37 1.15
CA GLU A 141 -9.89 -17.13 0.60
C GLU A 141 -10.97 -16.05 0.46
N GLY A 142 -10.76 -14.89 1.08
CA GLY A 142 -11.74 -13.80 1.13
C GLY A 142 -12.81 -13.90 2.23
N TYR A 143 -12.70 -14.81 3.20
CA TYR A 143 -13.65 -14.98 4.31
C TYR A 143 -13.00 -14.90 5.70
N SER A 144 -13.82 -14.60 6.71
CA SER A 144 -13.46 -14.68 8.13
C SER A 144 -14.64 -15.22 8.96
N VAL A 145 -14.36 -15.92 10.04
CA VAL A 145 -15.38 -16.48 10.94
C VAL A 145 -16.29 -15.36 11.49
N THR A 146 -17.61 -15.62 11.55
CA THR A 146 -18.62 -14.66 12.01
C THR A 146 -18.65 -14.50 13.55
N SER A 147 -19.63 -13.76 14.07
CA SER A 147 -19.85 -13.58 15.51
C SER A 147 -20.19 -14.92 16.20
N LEU A 148 -19.38 -15.29 17.20
CA LEU A 148 -19.55 -16.46 18.07
C LEU A 148 -20.86 -16.37 18.90
N GLU A 149 -21.57 -17.49 19.09
CA GLU A 149 -22.67 -17.66 20.07
C GLU A 149 -23.76 -16.57 20.01
N GLN A 150 -24.32 -16.30 18.83
CA GLN A 150 -25.40 -15.32 18.63
C GLN A 150 -26.79 -15.96 18.54
N GLY A 151 -27.86 -15.16 18.57
CA GLY A 151 -29.26 -15.64 18.46
C GLY A 151 -29.81 -16.33 19.70
N GLY A 152 -29.03 -17.18 20.38
CA GLY A 152 -29.43 -17.95 21.55
C GLY A 152 -30.22 -19.22 21.22
N ASP A 153 -29.94 -19.82 20.07
CA ASP A 153 -30.36 -21.17 19.66
C ASP A 153 -29.09 -21.91 19.25
N GLU A 154 -28.54 -22.71 20.17
CA GLU A 154 -27.22 -23.36 20.03
C GLU A 154 -27.16 -24.30 18.80
N THR A 155 -28.32 -24.75 18.29
CA THR A 155 -28.41 -25.53 17.03
C THR A 155 -28.27 -24.71 15.74
N LYS A 156 -28.02 -23.39 15.84
CA LYS A 156 -28.04 -22.46 14.71
C LYS A 156 -27.03 -21.30 14.83
N ASP A 157 -26.24 -21.24 15.89
CA ASP A 157 -25.24 -20.20 16.07
C ASP A 157 -23.87 -20.63 15.52
N ASN A 158 -22.90 -19.72 15.50
CA ASN A 158 -21.53 -20.04 15.12
C ASN A 158 -20.73 -20.41 16.39
N ASN A 159 -20.15 -21.62 16.43
CA ASN A 159 -19.37 -22.09 17.57
C ASN A 159 -17.85 -21.87 17.41
N ALA A 160 -17.38 -21.35 16.27
CA ALA A 160 -15.97 -21.04 16.04
C ALA A 160 -15.64 -19.59 16.39
N ASN A 161 -14.47 -19.36 17.00
CA ASN A 161 -13.97 -18.04 17.32
C ASN A 161 -13.07 -17.46 16.20
N ALA A 162 -12.60 -16.22 16.37
CA ALA A 162 -11.76 -15.52 15.41
C ALA A 162 -10.34 -16.10 15.23
N ASP A 163 -9.90 -17.03 16.09
CA ASP A 163 -8.68 -17.83 15.91
C ASP A 163 -8.95 -19.14 15.12
N GLU A 164 -10.12 -19.26 14.48
CA GLU A 164 -10.63 -20.40 13.71
C GLU A 164 -10.94 -21.66 14.54
N LEU A 165 -11.14 -21.51 15.86
CA LEU A 165 -11.25 -22.63 16.80
C LEU A 165 -12.58 -22.64 17.57
N THR A 166 -13.14 -23.82 17.81
CA THR A 166 -14.22 -23.99 18.80
C THR A 166 -13.70 -23.93 20.24
N GLU A 167 -14.58 -23.84 21.22
CA GLU A 167 -14.27 -24.28 22.60
C GLU A 167 -13.95 -25.79 22.65
N LEU A 168 -13.51 -26.30 23.81
CA LEU A 168 -13.30 -27.74 24.06
C LEU A 168 -14.60 -28.42 24.52
N PHE A 169 -15.14 -29.31 23.69
CA PHE A 169 -16.41 -30.00 23.93
C PHE A 169 -16.23 -31.53 23.85
N SER A 170 -17.20 -32.30 24.32
CA SER A 170 -17.25 -33.77 24.15
C SER A 170 -18.54 -34.21 23.46
N ALA A 171 -18.61 -35.48 23.05
CA ALA A 171 -19.85 -36.01 22.47
C ALA A 171 -21.04 -35.98 23.45
N ALA A 172 -20.79 -36.02 24.77
CA ALA A 172 -21.80 -35.77 25.79
C ALA A 172 -22.38 -34.34 25.71
N SER A 173 -21.51 -33.32 25.60
CA SER A 173 -21.91 -31.91 25.65
C SER A 173 -22.53 -31.39 24.34
N LEU A 174 -22.50 -32.17 23.25
CA LEU A 174 -23.32 -31.91 22.07
C LEU A 174 -24.82 -32.05 22.34
N SER A 175 -25.22 -32.64 23.48
CA SER A 175 -26.63 -32.60 23.93
C SER A 175 -27.05 -31.27 24.56
N ASP A 176 -26.09 -30.40 24.91
CA ASP A 176 -26.33 -29.01 25.27
C ASP A 176 -26.14 -28.11 24.02
N LEU A 177 -24.96 -28.17 23.38
CA LEU A 177 -24.60 -27.38 22.18
C LEU A 177 -25.47 -27.66 20.94
N GLY A 178 -26.17 -28.79 20.87
CA GLY A 178 -26.99 -29.18 19.73
C GLY A 178 -26.20 -29.80 18.56
N SER A 179 -25.26 -29.04 18.00
CA SER A 179 -24.53 -29.36 16.76
C SER A 179 -23.09 -28.81 16.81
N VAL A 180 -22.36 -28.78 15.67
CA VAL A 180 -21.16 -27.92 15.54
C VAL A 180 -21.21 -27.20 14.21
N ASP A 181 -21.42 -25.89 14.28
CA ASP A 181 -21.78 -25.01 13.20
C ASP A 181 -20.79 -23.84 13.07
N ILE A 182 -20.43 -23.50 11.83
CA ILE A 182 -19.34 -22.57 11.54
C ILE A 182 -19.77 -21.55 10.49
N GLY A 183 -20.02 -20.32 10.91
CA GLY A 183 -20.46 -19.24 10.02
C GLY A 183 -19.28 -18.40 9.53
N PHE A 184 -19.32 -18.01 8.26
CA PHE A 184 -18.33 -17.15 7.63
C PHE A 184 -18.98 -15.92 7.03
N VAL A 185 -18.41 -14.74 7.32
CA VAL A 185 -18.69 -13.50 6.62
C VAL A 185 -17.56 -13.22 5.61
N PRO A 186 -17.81 -12.46 4.53
CA PRO A 186 -16.74 -11.92 3.70
C PRO A 186 -15.73 -11.17 4.58
N ALA A 187 -14.44 -11.46 4.39
CA ALA A 187 -13.39 -10.89 5.21
C ALA A 187 -13.42 -9.36 5.12
N GLN A 188 -13.51 -8.70 6.28
CA GLN A 188 -13.28 -7.26 6.40
C GLN A 188 -11.78 -6.98 6.16
N VAL A 189 -11.37 -7.00 4.89
CA VAL A 189 -10.01 -6.67 4.46
C VAL A 189 -9.68 -5.29 5.03
N ALA A 190 -8.69 -5.23 5.92
CA ALA A 190 -8.28 -3.98 6.55
C ALA A 190 -7.78 -3.02 5.47
N ALA A 191 -8.65 -2.06 5.11
CA ALA A 191 -8.56 -1.28 3.88
C ALA A 191 -7.14 -0.76 3.62
N GLU A 192 -6.51 -1.25 2.54
CA GLU A 192 -5.12 -0.94 2.22
C GLU A 192 -4.96 0.58 2.08
N LEU A 193 -3.99 1.14 2.80
CA LEU A 193 -3.67 2.56 2.70
C LEU A 193 -2.53 2.76 1.71
N CYS A 194 -2.70 3.70 0.78
CA CYS A 194 -1.63 4.08 -0.12
C CYS A 194 -0.42 4.59 0.68
N PRO A 195 0.78 4.01 0.53
CA PRO A 195 1.97 4.51 1.22
C PRO A 195 2.41 5.90 0.74
N LEU A 196 1.83 6.41 -0.36
CA LEU A 196 2.08 7.75 -0.89
C LEU A 196 0.99 8.79 -0.59
N THR A 197 -0.21 8.43 -0.10
CA THR A 197 -1.26 9.42 0.28
C THR A 197 -1.89 9.19 1.64
N GLY A 198 -1.80 7.99 2.22
CA GLY A 198 -2.55 7.64 3.44
C GLY A 198 -4.07 7.57 3.24
N GLU A 199 -4.57 7.62 2.01
CA GLU A 199 -5.96 7.31 1.64
C GLU A 199 -6.11 5.80 1.35
N VAL A 200 -7.35 5.31 1.43
CA VAL A 200 -7.71 3.93 1.07
C VAL A 200 -7.56 3.72 -0.44
N VAL A 201 -6.99 2.58 -0.86
CA VAL A 201 -6.88 2.16 -2.27
C VAL A 201 -7.83 1.02 -2.63
N ALA A 202 -8.00 0.78 -3.93
CA ALA A 202 -8.66 -0.43 -4.41
C ALA A 202 -7.73 -1.65 -4.27
N GLU A 203 -8.31 -2.83 -4.13
CA GLU A 203 -7.58 -4.09 -3.96
C GLU A 203 -6.57 -4.32 -5.10
N GLY A 204 -5.35 -4.73 -4.74
CA GLY A 204 -4.29 -5.04 -5.70
C GLY A 204 -3.52 -3.83 -6.23
N GLU A 205 -3.98 -2.58 -6.03
CA GLU A 205 -3.25 -1.39 -6.50
C GLU A 205 -1.85 -1.27 -5.88
N LEU A 206 -1.67 -1.71 -4.62
CA LEU A 206 -0.33 -1.71 -4.00
C LEU A 206 0.65 -2.64 -4.71
N GLY A 207 0.15 -3.65 -5.43
CA GLY A 207 0.94 -4.58 -6.25
C GLY A 207 1.41 -4.01 -7.60
N LEU A 208 1.05 -2.77 -7.96
CA LEU A 208 1.47 -2.14 -9.22
C LEU A 208 2.80 -1.37 -9.08
N ALA A 209 3.52 -1.17 -10.18
CA ALA A 209 4.70 -0.30 -10.22
C ALA A 209 4.29 1.18 -10.25
N PRO A 210 4.83 2.06 -9.37
CA PRO A 210 4.64 3.50 -9.50
C PRO A 210 5.22 4.02 -10.82
N LEU A 211 4.43 4.74 -11.61
CA LEU A 211 4.86 5.27 -12.91
C LEU A 211 5.24 6.75 -12.83
N ALA A 212 6.51 7.08 -13.08
CA ALA A 212 7.03 8.43 -13.08
C ALA A 212 6.97 9.05 -14.48
N ILE A 213 5.89 9.77 -14.79
CA ILE A 213 5.63 10.34 -16.12
C ILE A 213 6.17 11.77 -16.23
N SER A 214 7.03 11.98 -17.22
CA SER A 214 7.60 13.28 -17.60
C SER A 214 6.58 14.11 -18.39
N LEU A 215 5.83 14.99 -17.73
CA LEU A 215 4.77 15.82 -18.33
C LEU A 215 5.24 17.27 -18.54
N SER A 216 4.99 17.81 -19.73
CA SER A 216 5.32 19.19 -20.09
C SER A 216 4.41 20.18 -19.38
N HIS A 217 4.99 21.23 -18.80
CA HIS A 217 4.24 22.41 -18.34
C HIS A 217 4.56 23.68 -19.13
N PHE A 218 5.40 23.56 -20.17
CA PHE A 218 5.83 24.63 -21.05
C PHE A 218 6.01 24.09 -22.49
N PRO A 219 5.77 24.87 -23.56
CA PRO A 219 5.19 26.21 -23.57
C PRO A 219 3.69 26.20 -23.23
N PRO A 220 3.15 27.27 -22.60
CA PRO A 220 1.82 27.23 -22.00
C PRO A 220 0.68 26.88 -22.97
N LEU A 221 0.72 27.38 -24.21
CA LEU A 221 -0.36 27.23 -25.20
C LEU A 221 -0.54 25.81 -25.76
N ALA A 222 0.47 24.94 -25.66
CA ALA A 222 0.42 23.57 -26.18
C ALA A 222 0.25 22.51 -25.08
N THR A 223 0.48 22.88 -23.81
CA THR A 223 0.68 21.91 -22.72
C THR A 223 -0.08 22.23 -21.43
N ARG A 224 -0.88 23.31 -21.41
CA ARG A 224 -1.79 23.65 -20.30
C ARG A 224 -3.24 23.71 -20.81
N PRO A 225 -4.23 23.11 -20.12
CA PRO A 225 -4.08 22.25 -18.95
C PRO A 225 -3.34 20.93 -19.26
N PRO A 226 -2.57 20.40 -18.29
CA PRO A 226 -1.99 19.05 -18.35
C PRO A 226 -3.06 17.98 -18.11
N THR A 227 -2.73 16.71 -18.34
CA THR A 227 -3.64 15.55 -18.20
C THR A 227 -3.24 14.67 -17.01
N GLY A 228 -4.23 14.22 -16.23
CA GLY A 228 -4.09 13.17 -15.21
C GLY A 228 -3.45 13.61 -13.89
N LEU A 229 -3.20 14.90 -13.68
CA LEU A 229 -2.69 15.40 -12.40
C LEU A 229 -3.70 15.24 -11.26
N THR A 230 -5.00 15.16 -11.50
CA THR A 230 -6.00 14.91 -10.44
C THR A 230 -5.70 13.58 -9.72
N TRP A 231 -5.37 12.52 -10.46
CA TRP A 231 -5.05 11.19 -9.92
C TRP A 231 -3.56 10.95 -9.62
N ALA A 232 -2.69 11.96 -9.78
CA ALA A 232 -1.26 11.82 -9.53
C ALA A 232 -0.95 12.10 -8.04
N PRO A 233 -0.75 11.08 -7.17
CA PRO A 233 -0.55 11.29 -5.72
C PRO A 233 0.65 12.19 -5.41
N TRP A 234 1.70 12.17 -6.23
CA TRP A 234 2.86 13.05 -6.10
C TRP A 234 3.21 13.72 -7.43
N VAL A 235 3.38 15.04 -7.42
CA VAL A 235 3.85 15.80 -8.59
C VAL A 235 5.08 16.62 -8.23
N PHE A 236 6.19 16.37 -8.92
CA PHE A 236 7.43 17.14 -8.77
C PHE A 236 7.52 18.20 -9.86
N GLU A 237 7.49 19.49 -9.51
CA GLU A 237 7.76 20.57 -10.46
C GLU A 237 9.26 20.92 -10.44
N LEU A 238 9.91 20.70 -11.59
CA LEU A 238 11.37 20.64 -11.75
C LEU A 238 11.85 21.67 -12.78
N TYR A 239 12.96 22.35 -12.49
CA TYR A 239 13.58 23.29 -13.44
C TYR A 239 14.25 22.57 -14.61
N THR A 240 14.06 23.06 -15.84
CA THR A 240 14.63 22.44 -17.06
C THR A 240 15.38 23.39 -17.99
N GLY A 241 15.78 24.57 -17.50
CA GLY A 241 16.46 25.61 -18.28
C GLY A 241 15.55 26.78 -18.67
N GLU A 242 16.13 27.93 -19.04
CA GLU A 242 15.43 29.13 -19.56
C GLU A 242 14.27 29.69 -18.68
N GLY A 243 14.19 29.35 -17.39
CA GLY A 243 13.02 29.68 -16.55
C GLY A 243 11.82 28.75 -16.73
N GLN A 244 11.95 27.70 -17.55
CA GLN A 244 10.93 26.69 -17.80
C GLN A 244 10.93 25.62 -16.70
N THR A 245 9.75 25.07 -16.41
CA THR A 245 9.57 23.89 -15.55
C THR A 245 8.90 22.75 -16.30
N ARG A 246 9.11 21.55 -15.78
CA ARG A 246 8.51 20.28 -16.23
C ARG A 246 8.06 19.49 -15.02
N LEU A 247 6.99 18.71 -15.17
CA LEU A 247 6.46 17.90 -14.09
C LEU A 247 6.99 16.47 -14.22
N LEU A 248 7.50 15.90 -13.14
CA LEU A 248 7.61 14.44 -13.00
C LEU A 248 6.46 14.01 -12.09
N SER A 249 5.41 13.45 -12.68
CA SER A 249 4.17 13.09 -11.98
C SER A 249 4.16 11.59 -11.74
N LEU A 250 4.01 11.18 -10.47
CA LEU A 250 3.92 9.79 -10.09
C LEU A 250 2.46 9.34 -10.16
N PHE A 251 2.23 8.15 -10.72
CA PHE A 251 0.93 7.48 -10.79
C PHE A 251 1.02 6.12 -10.09
N TYR A 252 0.22 5.95 -9.05
CA TYR A 252 0.13 4.81 -8.13
C TYR A 252 -1.10 5.06 -7.24
N CYS A 253 -1.74 4.03 -6.65
CA CYS A 253 -2.86 4.21 -5.70
C CYS A 253 -4.03 5.10 -6.21
N GLY A 254 -4.47 4.91 -7.45
CA GLY A 254 -5.33 5.88 -8.15
C GLY A 254 -5.57 5.54 -9.61
N PHE A 255 -5.25 4.31 -10.00
CA PHE A 255 -5.61 3.71 -11.27
C PHE A 255 -7.09 3.29 -11.25
N GLY A 256 -7.58 2.70 -10.15
CA GLY A 256 -9.01 2.39 -9.98
C GLY A 256 -9.91 3.62 -10.03
N GLU A 257 -9.58 4.68 -9.29
CA GLU A 257 -10.30 5.98 -9.37
C GLU A 257 -10.26 6.59 -10.79
N MET A 258 -9.18 6.34 -11.55
CA MET A 258 -9.04 6.83 -12.92
C MET A 258 -9.91 6.05 -13.90
N GLU A 259 -9.98 4.72 -13.77
CA GLU A 259 -10.86 3.88 -14.58
C GLU A 259 -12.34 4.16 -14.29
N GLU A 260 -12.78 4.18 -13.01
CA GLU A 260 -14.18 4.47 -12.64
C GLU A 260 -14.62 5.85 -13.15
N ALA A 261 -13.75 6.86 -13.05
CA ALA A 261 -14.03 8.20 -13.57
C ALA A 261 -14.18 8.22 -15.10
N ILE A 262 -13.38 7.43 -15.83
CA ILE A 262 -13.46 7.32 -17.29
C ILE A 262 -14.68 6.52 -17.73
N GLU A 263 -15.00 5.40 -17.07
CA GLU A 263 -16.23 4.64 -17.34
C GLU A 263 -17.49 5.47 -17.06
N THR A 264 -17.46 6.30 -16.01
CA THR A 264 -18.52 7.28 -15.74
C THR A 264 -18.64 8.32 -16.86
N GLN A 265 -17.53 8.81 -17.41
CA GLN A 265 -17.53 9.69 -18.58
C GLN A 265 -17.95 8.99 -19.88
N GLN A 266 -17.73 7.67 -20.01
CA GLN A 266 -18.11 6.89 -21.19
C GLN A 266 -19.63 6.93 -21.43
N VAL A 267 -20.44 7.02 -20.38
CA VAL A 267 -21.90 7.12 -20.48
C VAL A 267 -22.36 8.42 -21.18
N ASP A 268 -21.69 9.54 -20.92
CA ASP A 268 -22.02 10.85 -21.50
C ASP A 268 -21.26 11.13 -22.83
N THR A 269 -20.09 10.49 -23.06
CA THR A 269 -19.18 10.81 -24.18
C THR A 269 -18.96 9.69 -25.21
N GLY A 270 -19.09 8.42 -24.80
CA GLY A 270 -18.72 7.25 -25.60
C GLY A 270 -17.21 6.94 -25.67
N LEU A 271 -16.36 7.67 -24.94
CA LEU A 271 -14.91 7.42 -24.87
C LEU A 271 -14.58 6.32 -23.85
N THR A 272 -13.63 5.45 -24.16
CA THR A 272 -13.14 4.37 -23.26
C THR A 272 -11.74 4.67 -22.71
N VAL A 273 -11.24 3.84 -21.78
CA VAL A 273 -9.85 3.85 -21.30
C VAL A 273 -8.78 3.68 -22.39
N ASN A 274 -9.16 3.26 -23.61
CA ASN A 274 -8.31 3.23 -24.80
C ASN A 274 -8.19 4.59 -25.50
N ASP A 275 -9.27 5.37 -25.45
CA ASP A 275 -9.42 6.66 -26.15
C ASP A 275 -8.90 7.81 -25.29
N VAL A 276 -9.08 7.72 -23.97
CA VAL A 276 -8.53 8.66 -22.98
C VAL A 276 -7.03 8.44 -22.81
N ARG A 277 -6.26 9.54 -22.79
CA ARG A 277 -4.80 9.54 -22.86
C ARG A 277 -4.19 10.51 -21.88
N ILE A 278 -3.03 10.16 -21.33
CA ILE A 278 -2.12 11.12 -20.72
C ILE A 278 -1.17 11.65 -21.79
N GLU A 279 -1.17 12.97 -21.94
CA GLU A 279 -0.58 13.74 -23.04
C GLU A 279 0.46 14.74 -22.52
N GLY A 280 1.13 15.44 -23.43
CA GLY A 280 2.21 16.36 -23.08
C GLY A 280 3.48 15.66 -22.59
N VAL A 281 3.65 14.35 -22.82
CA VAL A 281 4.84 13.60 -22.38
C VAL A 281 6.12 14.15 -23.05
N ARG A 282 7.22 14.19 -22.29
CA ARG A 282 8.44 14.94 -22.63
C ARG A 282 9.72 14.19 -22.36
N SER A 283 10.79 14.70 -22.96
CA SER A 283 12.12 14.13 -22.83
C SER A 283 12.63 14.04 -21.39
N GLY A 284 13.38 12.99 -21.11
CA GLY A 284 14.00 12.72 -19.81
C GLY A 284 14.91 13.84 -19.29
N ARG A 285 15.22 13.80 -18.00
CA ARG A 285 16.22 14.64 -17.31
C ARG A 285 16.99 13.78 -16.30
N VAL A 286 18.24 14.14 -16.00
CA VAL A 286 19.06 13.43 -15.01
C VAL A 286 18.35 13.40 -13.65
N ILE A 287 17.83 14.55 -13.20
CA ILE A 287 17.00 14.72 -11.98
C ILE A 287 15.91 13.65 -11.81
N TYR A 288 15.36 13.09 -12.91
CA TYR A 288 14.34 12.04 -12.80
C TYR A 288 14.90 10.75 -12.20
N GLY A 289 16.17 10.42 -12.47
CA GLY A 289 16.87 9.31 -11.83
C GLY A 289 17.08 9.56 -10.34
N ASN A 290 17.38 10.79 -9.92
CA ASN A 290 17.53 11.16 -8.52
C ASN A 290 16.20 11.00 -7.76
N ILE A 291 15.05 11.32 -8.37
CA ILE A 291 13.74 11.21 -7.72
C ILE A 291 13.19 9.78 -7.80
N ALA A 292 13.14 9.18 -9.00
CA ALA A 292 12.47 7.90 -9.23
C ALA A 292 13.06 6.74 -8.40
N LYS A 293 14.38 6.75 -8.15
CA LYS A 293 15.06 5.76 -7.30
C LYS A 293 14.56 5.71 -5.85
N TYR A 294 14.00 6.81 -5.36
CA TYR A 294 13.47 6.95 -4.00
C TYR A 294 11.95 6.72 -3.91
N PHE A 295 11.25 6.72 -5.04
CA PHE A 295 9.83 6.39 -5.12
C PHE A 295 9.59 5.02 -5.77
N ALA A 296 10.66 4.22 -5.90
CA ALA A 296 10.67 2.94 -6.62
C ALA A 296 9.95 3.04 -7.98
N ALA A 297 10.14 4.14 -8.72
CA ALA A 297 9.24 4.50 -9.81
C ALA A 297 9.84 4.19 -11.19
N ALA A 298 9.01 3.63 -12.07
CA ALA A 298 9.35 3.30 -13.44
C ALA A 298 9.10 4.53 -14.35
N ILE A 299 10.13 5.02 -15.03
CA ILE A 299 10.09 6.29 -15.77
C ILE A 299 9.42 6.11 -17.13
N ILE A 300 8.49 7.02 -17.44
CA ILE A 300 7.87 7.17 -18.76
C ILE A 300 8.22 8.55 -19.33
N GLN A 301 8.81 8.57 -20.51
CA GLN A 301 9.39 9.77 -21.13
C GLN A 301 9.17 9.84 -22.65
N GLY A 302 9.42 10.99 -23.26
CA GLY A 302 9.44 11.17 -24.72
C GLY A 302 10.81 10.88 -25.38
N GLY A 303 11.59 9.95 -24.83
CA GLY A 303 13.01 9.75 -25.17
C GLY A 303 13.96 10.70 -24.41
N SER A 304 15.27 10.52 -24.56
CA SER A 304 16.29 11.25 -23.78
C SER A 304 17.53 11.60 -24.63
N ASP A 305 18.28 12.62 -24.22
CA ASP A 305 19.63 12.83 -24.75
C ASP A 305 20.50 11.59 -24.46
N GLN A 306 21.21 11.12 -25.48
CA GLN A 306 21.93 9.84 -25.44
C GLN A 306 23.32 9.95 -24.79
N THR A 307 23.84 11.16 -24.56
CA THR A 307 25.19 11.37 -24.02
C THR A 307 25.19 11.55 -22.51
N ASN A 308 24.25 12.33 -21.98
CA ASN A 308 24.23 12.78 -20.58
C ASN A 308 23.01 12.24 -19.82
N VAL A 309 21.82 12.26 -20.45
CA VAL A 309 20.56 11.90 -19.76
C VAL A 309 20.34 10.40 -19.74
N ALA A 310 20.40 9.72 -20.89
CA ALA A 310 20.11 8.29 -20.99
C ALA A 310 20.99 7.44 -20.04
N PRO A 311 22.34 7.64 -19.95
CA PRO A 311 23.17 6.86 -19.03
C PRO A 311 22.78 7.01 -17.54
N ALA A 312 22.14 8.12 -17.15
CA ALA A 312 21.74 8.37 -15.76
C ALA A 312 20.39 7.74 -15.37
N ILE A 313 19.51 7.47 -16.36
CA ILE A 313 18.12 7.04 -16.11
C ILE A 313 17.70 5.75 -16.83
N GLN A 314 18.48 5.23 -17.79
CA GLN A 314 18.08 4.11 -18.66
C GLN A 314 17.63 2.85 -17.90
N GLU A 315 18.23 2.56 -16.75
CA GLU A 315 17.91 1.39 -15.90
C GLU A 315 16.53 1.51 -15.23
N LEU A 316 15.87 2.66 -15.33
CA LEU A 316 14.55 2.97 -14.78
C LEU A 316 13.53 3.29 -15.88
N VAL A 317 13.92 3.37 -17.16
CA VAL A 317 13.00 3.73 -18.26
C VAL A 317 12.16 2.51 -18.65
N CYS A 318 10.91 2.54 -18.21
CA CYS A 318 9.88 1.55 -18.50
C CYS A 318 9.35 1.68 -19.95
N ALA A 319 9.05 2.91 -20.38
CA ALA A 319 8.51 3.15 -21.72
C ALA A 319 8.88 4.52 -22.30
N ASN A 320 8.85 4.60 -23.63
CA ASN A 320 8.86 5.86 -24.34
C ASN A 320 7.48 6.15 -24.95
N ALA A 321 6.89 7.31 -24.63
CA ALA A 321 5.64 7.79 -25.20
C ALA A 321 5.94 8.83 -26.28
N TYR A 322 5.63 8.50 -27.54
CA TYR A 322 5.92 9.36 -28.69
C TYR A 322 4.73 10.24 -29.07
N GLY A 323 5.00 11.32 -29.81
CA GLY A 323 3.97 12.19 -30.38
C GLY A 323 3.17 11.49 -31.47
N SER A 324 1.85 11.68 -31.47
CA SER A 324 0.98 11.30 -32.59
C SER A 324 0.96 12.36 -33.70
N ASP A 325 1.38 13.59 -33.41
CA ASP A 325 1.49 14.72 -34.34
C ASP A 325 2.91 15.34 -34.22
N PRO A 326 3.66 15.53 -35.32
CA PRO A 326 5.00 16.13 -35.29
C PRO A 326 5.00 17.67 -35.14
N ASP A 327 3.89 18.33 -35.47
CA ASP A 327 3.74 19.79 -35.39
C ASP A 327 3.11 20.21 -34.03
N ASP A 328 2.21 19.40 -33.47
CA ASP A 328 1.82 19.55 -32.05
C ASP A 328 2.75 18.76 -31.12
N ILE A 329 3.63 19.51 -30.45
CA ILE A 329 4.45 19.01 -29.34
C ILE A 329 3.59 18.47 -28.18
N GLY A 330 2.34 18.91 -27.98
CA GLY A 330 1.44 18.39 -26.95
C GLY A 330 1.11 16.90 -27.12
N SER A 331 1.09 16.40 -28.35
CA SER A 331 0.61 15.06 -28.75
C SER A 331 1.36 13.84 -28.18
N GLY A 332 2.50 14.06 -27.50
CA GLY A 332 3.28 12.99 -26.86
C GLY A 332 2.50 12.33 -25.73
N GLY A 333 2.22 11.03 -25.80
CA GLY A 333 1.38 10.39 -24.80
C GLY A 333 1.00 8.93 -25.07
N MET A 334 0.18 8.37 -24.18
CA MET A 334 -0.37 7.02 -24.29
C MET A 334 -1.76 6.90 -23.64
N SER A 335 -2.50 5.84 -23.98
CA SER A 335 -3.80 5.53 -23.38
C SER A 335 -3.66 5.13 -21.91
N ILE A 336 -4.73 5.30 -21.12
CA ILE A 336 -4.79 4.81 -19.74
C ILE A 336 -4.65 3.28 -19.73
N GLU A 337 -5.34 2.61 -20.64
CA GLU A 337 -5.24 1.16 -20.90
C GLU A 337 -3.82 0.68 -21.26
N ARG A 338 -2.91 1.58 -21.70
CA ARG A 338 -1.47 1.26 -21.82
C ARG A 338 -0.68 1.55 -20.55
N LEU A 339 -1.03 2.57 -19.77
CA LEU A 339 -0.39 2.88 -18.50
C LEU A 339 -0.58 1.75 -17.49
N LEU A 340 -1.80 1.23 -17.36
CA LEU A 340 -2.14 0.12 -16.46
C LEU A 340 -1.23 -1.10 -16.70
N ARG A 341 -1.16 -1.57 -17.95
CA ARG A 341 -0.23 -2.64 -18.35
C ARG A 341 1.25 -2.31 -18.15
N LEU A 342 1.66 -1.04 -18.19
CA LEU A 342 3.05 -0.67 -17.88
C LEU A 342 3.33 -0.69 -16.37
N ALA A 343 2.32 -0.42 -15.54
CA ALA A 343 2.42 -0.57 -14.09
C ALA A 343 2.54 -2.06 -13.69
N GLU A 344 1.95 -2.97 -14.47
CA GLU A 344 2.19 -4.42 -14.36
C GLU A 344 3.58 -4.82 -14.91
N GLU A 345 3.84 -4.52 -16.19
CA GLU A 345 5.04 -4.96 -16.94
C GLU A 345 6.36 -4.50 -16.33
N CYS A 346 6.37 -3.35 -15.63
CA CYS A 346 7.59 -2.72 -15.14
C CYS A 346 7.87 -2.93 -13.63
N ARG A 347 7.13 -3.80 -12.94
CA ARG A 347 7.43 -4.19 -11.52
C ARG A 347 8.87 -4.67 -11.34
N ASP A 348 9.34 -5.55 -12.22
CA ASP A 348 10.68 -6.16 -12.13
C ASP A 348 11.83 -5.15 -12.38
N LEU A 349 11.53 -3.99 -12.99
CA LEU A 349 12.52 -2.95 -13.29
C LEU A 349 12.93 -2.16 -12.04
N ILE A 350 12.00 -1.99 -11.09
CA ILE A 350 12.16 -1.19 -9.87
C ILE A 350 12.53 -2.05 -8.64
N GLY A 351 12.13 -3.32 -8.67
CA GLY A 351 12.22 -4.26 -7.56
C GLY A 351 11.19 -3.97 -6.45
N GLU A 352 10.95 -4.97 -5.60
CA GLU A 352 10.13 -4.78 -4.39
C GLU A 352 10.81 -3.77 -3.46
N ARG A 353 10.10 -2.71 -3.10
CA ARG A 353 10.56 -1.72 -2.11
C ARG A 353 9.41 -1.24 -1.24
N ASN A 354 9.69 -1.12 0.05
CA ASN A 354 8.74 -0.56 0.99
C ASN A 354 8.63 0.97 0.81
N LEU A 355 7.51 1.42 0.25
CA LEU A 355 7.19 2.84 0.07
C LEU A 355 6.61 3.50 1.33
N ALA A 356 6.25 2.73 2.37
CA ALA A 356 5.63 3.21 3.61
C ALA A 356 6.64 3.91 4.54
N SER A 357 7.21 5.01 4.05
CA SER A 357 8.16 5.89 4.75
C SER A 357 7.55 7.22 5.19
N TYR A 358 6.30 7.50 4.78
CA TYR A 358 5.58 8.73 5.09
C TYR A 358 4.60 8.50 6.25
N LEU A 359 4.53 9.47 7.15
CA LEU A 359 3.50 9.54 8.19
C LEU A 359 2.35 10.42 7.68
N PHE A 360 1.12 9.92 7.76
CA PHE A 360 -0.09 10.68 7.44
C PHE A 360 -0.95 10.87 8.69
N ASP A 361 -1.40 12.10 8.95
CA ASP A 361 -2.33 12.44 10.02
C ASP A 361 -3.19 13.63 9.56
N ALA A 362 -4.51 13.52 9.69
CA ALA A 362 -5.43 14.62 9.40
C ALA A 362 -5.18 15.83 10.32
N SER A 363 -4.66 15.58 11.53
CA SER A 363 -4.19 16.59 12.47
C SER A 363 -2.93 17.29 11.93
N PRO A 364 -2.91 18.63 11.84
CA PRO A 364 -1.70 19.35 11.44
C PRO A 364 -0.61 19.27 12.53
N PRO A 365 0.69 19.22 12.16
CA PRO A 365 1.79 19.23 13.13
C PRO A 365 1.76 20.46 14.06
N SER A 366 2.36 20.33 15.25
CA SER A 366 2.43 21.44 16.20
C SER A 366 3.46 22.50 15.78
N GLY A 367 3.09 23.78 15.93
CA GLY A 367 3.93 24.92 15.53
C GLY A 367 3.60 25.44 14.13
N GLY A 368 4.63 25.84 13.39
CA GLY A 368 4.49 26.46 12.07
C GLY A 368 4.14 27.96 12.11
N GLN A 369 3.88 28.53 10.93
CA GLN A 369 3.46 29.92 10.70
C GLN A 369 2.24 29.96 9.77
N GLU A 370 1.44 31.03 9.84
CA GLU A 370 0.34 31.27 8.90
C GLU A 370 0.84 31.27 7.44
N ALA A 371 0.12 30.59 6.56
CA ALA A 371 0.45 30.44 5.14
C ALA A 371 -0.81 30.24 4.29
N SER A 372 -1.65 31.27 4.21
CA SER A 372 -2.82 31.28 3.31
C SER A 372 -2.43 31.25 1.83
N GLU A 373 -1.24 31.72 1.48
CA GLU A 373 -0.77 31.83 0.09
C GLU A 373 0.73 31.49 -0.09
N LEU A 374 1.06 30.80 -1.19
CA LEU A 374 2.43 30.58 -1.67
C LEU A 374 2.57 30.98 -3.14
N LEU A 375 3.46 31.92 -3.42
CA LEU A 375 3.81 32.41 -4.76
C LEU A 375 5.15 31.84 -5.23
N MET A 376 5.16 31.12 -6.36
CA MET A 376 6.39 30.61 -6.99
C MET A 376 6.73 31.43 -8.24
N PHE A 377 7.98 31.89 -8.37
CA PHE A 377 8.46 32.54 -9.60
C PHE A 377 9.66 31.80 -10.20
N TYR A 378 9.52 31.35 -11.44
CA TYR A 378 10.65 30.88 -12.28
C TYR A 378 10.98 31.91 -13.37
N ASN A 379 10.00 32.33 -14.17
CA ASN A 379 10.08 33.52 -15.04
C ASN A 379 8.69 34.16 -15.25
N ILE A 380 8.60 35.27 -16.00
CA ILE A 380 7.31 35.98 -16.23
C ILE A 380 6.27 35.10 -16.94
N GLY A 381 6.71 34.22 -17.85
CA GLY A 381 5.86 33.23 -18.52
C GLY A 381 5.57 31.99 -17.67
N ASN A 382 6.24 31.82 -16.53
CA ASN A 382 6.20 30.62 -15.71
C ASN A 382 6.29 30.94 -14.21
N GLN A 383 5.13 31.20 -13.61
CA GLN A 383 4.96 31.56 -12.21
C GLN A 383 3.61 31.02 -11.71
N THR A 384 3.55 30.56 -10.46
CA THR A 384 2.40 29.87 -9.87
C THR A 384 1.97 30.56 -8.57
N GLN A 385 0.71 30.35 -8.19
CA GLN A 385 0.14 30.79 -6.94
C GLN A 385 -0.61 29.61 -6.34
N TRP A 386 -0.43 29.35 -5.06
CA TRP A 386 -1.17 28.36 -4.29
C TRP A 386 -1.95 29.10 -3.22
N VAL A 387 -3.26 28.87 -3.11
CA VAL A 387 -4.12 29.51 -2.11
C VAL A 387 -4.79 28.41 -1.30
N TYR A 388 -4.68 28.47 0.04
CA TYR A 388 -5.35 27.49 0.89
C TYR A 388 -6.88 27.71 0.89
N ASP A 389 -7.63 26.65 0.61
CA ASP A 389 -9.08 26.63 0.68
C ASP A 389 -9.51 25.58 1.73
N ALA A 390 -10.24 26.03 2.75
CA ALA A 390 -10.65 25.18 3.86
C ALA A 390 -11.87 24.30 3.54
N ASP A 391 -12.70 24.68 2.56
CA ASP A 391 -13.84 23.88 2.12
C ASP A 391 -13.40 22.77 1.15
N LEU A 392 -12.29 22.98 0.44
CA LEU A 392 -11.61 21.98 -0.39
C LEU A 392 -10.50 21.19 0.35
N GLY A 393 -10.18 21.55 1.59
CA GLY A 393 -9.22 20.86 2.46
C GLY A 393 -7.72 21.06 2.14
N GLY A 394 -7.39 21.70 1.01
CA GLY A 394 -6.03 21.82 0.48
C GLY A 394 -5.73 23.15 -0.20
N TYR A 395 -4.54 23.26 -0.79
CA TYR A 395 -4.13 24.43 -1.58
C TYR A 395 -4.58 24.28 -3.03
N VAL A 396 -5.39 25.22 -3.50
CA VAL A 396 -5.79 25.34 -4.90
C VAL A 396 -4.64 25.95 -5.70
N ARG A 397 -4.23 25.27 -6.78
CA ARG A 397 -3.15 25.70 -7.67
C ARG A 397 -3.66 26.65 -8.75
N TYR A 398 -3.04 27.82 -8.88
CA TYR A 398 -3.27 28.76 -9.96
C TYR A 398 -1.99 28.99 -10.77
N GLN A 399 -2.15 29.28 -12.06
CA GLN A 399 -1.08 29.45 -13.04
C GLN A 399 -1.24 30.78 -13.78
N ASN A 400 -0.11 31.43 -14.09
CA ASN A 400 -0.09 32.61 -14.93
C ASN A 400 -0.56 32.32 -16.37
N GLY A 401 -1.29 33.28 -16.96
CA GLY A 401 -1.75 33.16 -18.35
C GLY A 401 -0.59 33.14 -19.37
N ALA A 402 -0.77 32.45 -20.49
CA ALA A 402 0.28 32.22 -21.50
C ALA A 402 0.98 33.49 -22.04
N ASN A 403 0.28 34.64 -22.01
CA ASN A 403 0.77 35.93 -22.50
C ASN A 403 1.15 36.91 -21.37
N SER A 404 1.40 36.43 -20.14
CA SER A 404 1.76 37.27 -18.98
C SER A 404 2.89 38.25 -19.30
N GLN A 405 2.76 39.51 -18.87
CA GLN A 405 3.75 40.56 -19.13
C GLN A 405 4.44 41.06 -17.86
N ALA A 406 3.86 40.84 -16.67
CA ALA A 406 4.45 41.22 -15.39
C ALA A 406 4.56 40.04 -14.39
N GLU A 407 5.33 40.25 -13.33
CA GLU A 407 5.42 39.36 -12.18
C GLU A 407 4.12 39.42 -11.37
N PHE A 408 3.53 38.25 -11.09
CA PHE A 408 2.31 38.03 -10.30
C PHE A 408 1.10 38.88 -10.75
N GLU A 409 0.90 38.97 -12.07
CA GLU A 409 -0.08 39.86 -12.71
C GLU A 409 -1.52 39.32 -12.68
N THR A 410 -1.78 38.16 -13.29
CA THR A 410 -3.10 37.54 -13.34
C THR A 410 -2.93 36.03 -13.45
N PHE A 411 -3.50 35.33 -12.47
CA PHE A 411 -3.52 33.88 -12.39
C PHE A 411 -4.91 33.34 -12.75
N THR A 412 -4.95 32.20 -13.41
CA THR A 412 -6.15 31.39 -13.62
C THR A 412 -6.00 30.08 -12.85
N VAL A 413 -7.09 29.49 -12.36
CA VAL A 413 -7.04 28.17 -11.72
C VAL A 413 -6.40 27.16 -12.67
N SER A 414 -5.51 26.31 -12.15
CA SER A 414 -4.94 25.19 -12.89
C SER A 414 -5.97 24.07 -12.86
N THR A 415 -6.36 23.54 -14.01
CA THR A 415 -7.24 22.37 -14.09
C THR A 415 -6.52 21.16 -14.68
N ASP A 416 -7.09 19.99 -14.47
CA ASP A 416 -6.82 18.81 -15.28
C ASP A 416 -7.62 18.86 -16.58
N ARG A 417 -7.01 18.50 -17.71
CA ARG A 417 -7.67 18.38 -19.02
C ARG A 417 -8.66 17.21 -19.07
N LEU A 418 -8.47 16.18 -18.25
CA LEU A 418 -9.27 14.94 -18.30
C LEU A 418 -10.50 14.96 -17.39
N THR A 419 -10.54 15.82 -16.37
CA THR A 419 -11.70 15.93 -15.46
C THR A 419 -12.31 17.34 -15.38
N ASP A 420 -11.66 18.36 -15.96
CA ASP A 420 -11.95 19.79 -15.78
C ASP A 420 -11.87 20.28 -14.31
N ASP A 421 -11.49 19.43 -13.34
CA ASP A 421 -11.36 19.81 -11.93
C ASP A 421 -10.16 20.71 -11.68
N ALA A 422 -10.25 21.53 -10.63
CA ALA A 422 -9.14 22.33 -10.15
C ALA A 422 -8.07 21.43 -9.49
N ILE A 423 -6.80 21.70 -9.76
CA ILE A 423 -5.68 21.04 -9.08
C ILE A 423 -5.61 21.53 -7.63
N VAL A 424 -6.13 20.72 -6.71
CA VAL A 424 -6.00 20.90 -5.25
C VAL A 424 -4.90 19.98 -4.73
N ARG A 425 -4.18 20.43 -3.69
CA ARG A 425 -3.16 19.63 -3.00
C ARG A 425 -3.19 19.83 -1.49
N GLU A 426 -3.36 18.73 -0.78
CA GLU A 426 -3.43 18.67 0.68
C GLU A 426 -2.06 19.01 1.30
N ASN A 427 -0.99 18.66 0.58
CA ASN A 427 0.39 19.01 0.89
C ASN A 427 1.06 19.72 -0.30
N VAL A 428 1.62 20.92 -0.07
CA VAL A 428 2.53 21.57 -1.01
C VAL A 428 3.89 21.71 -0.34
N ILE A 429 4.95 21.22 -0.97
CA ILE A 429 6.32 21.26 -0.46
C ILE A 429 7.16 22.17 -1.35
N VAL A 430 8.00 23.00 -0.74
CA VAL A 430 9.10 23.70 -1.43
C VAL A 430 10.40 23.07 -0.96
N MET A 431 11.05 22.29 -1.82
CA MET A 431 12.21 21.47 -1.49
C MET A 431 13.49 22.13 -2.01
N GLY A 432 14.35 22.60 -1.09
CA GLY A 432 15.62 23.25 -1.42
C GLY A 432 16.72 22.21 -1.64
N VAL A 433 17.19 22.08 -2.89
CA VAL A 433 18.32 21.21 -3.25
C VAL A 433 19.27 21.99 -4.17
N GLU A 434 20.59 21.87 -3.98
CA GLU A 434 21.55 22.52 -4.88
C GLU A 434 21.48 21.89 -6.28
N HIS A 435 21.31 22.71 -7.32
CA HIS A 435 21.28 22.26 -8.71
C HIS A 435 22.61 22.60 -9.39
N ILE A 436 23.14 21.69 -10.22
CA ILE A 436 24.32 21.93 -11.06
C ILE A 436 24.00 21.75 -12.54
N ALA A 437 24.52 22.64 -13.39
CA ALA A 437 24.49 22.49 -14.85
C ALA A 437 25.58 21.51 -15.29
N LEU A 438 25.22 20.40 -15.94
CA LEU A 438 26.19 19.40 -16.39
C LEU A 438 26.88 19.83 -17.69
N ASN A 439 28.21 19.67 -17.76
CA ASN A 439 29.04 19.92 -18.93
C ASN A 439 28.95 21.34 -19.54
N GLY A 440 28.32 22.29 -18.83
CA GLY A 440 28.04 23.65 -19.33
C GLY A 440 26.74 23.78 -20.14
N ASP A 441 25.86 22.78 -20.12
CA ASP A 441 24.55 22.83 -20.78
C ASP A 441 23.51 23.56 -19.89
N GLU A 442 22.84 24.58 -20.43
CA GLU A 442 21.86 25.40 -19.69
C GLU A 442 20.47 24.72 -19.53
N THR A 443 20.33 23.45 -19.92
CA THR A 443 19.07 22.67 -19.92
C THR A 443 19.19 21.28 -19.27
N ILE A 444 20.41 20.80 -19.02
CA ILE A 444 20.71 19.50 -18.37
C ILE A 444 21.25 19.76 -16.96
N PHE A 445 20.41 19.48 -15.96
CA PHE A 445 20.72 19.69 -14.55
C PHE A 445 20.75 18.37 -13.78
N ASP A 446 21.50 18.36 -12.69
CA ASP A 446 21.55 17.30 -11.67
C ASP A 446 21.41 17.91 -10.26
N LEU A 447 21.06 17.09 -9.27
CA LEU A 447 20.88 17.49 -7.87
C LEU A 447 22.14 17.16 -7.05
N VAL A 448 22.88 18.19 -6.66
CA VAL A 448 24.14 18.07 -5.91
C VAL A 448 23.87 17.58 -4.50
N ASN A 449 24.58 16.51 -4.09
CA ASN A 449 24.43 15.86 -2.79
C ASN A 449 22.98 15.52 -2.43
N PHE A 450 22.19 15.04 -3.40
CA PHE A 450 20.84 14.55 -3.10
C PHE A 450 20.87 13.18 -2.41
N ASP A 451 21.76 12.29 -2.85
CA ASP A 451 21.89 10.95 -2.25
C ASP A 451 22.52 11.02 -0.84
N PHE A 452 22.06 10.17 0.07
CA PHE A 452 22.56 9.98 1.43
C PHE A 452 22.80 11.29 2.22
N SER A 453 21.81 12.19 2.19
CA SER A 453 21.95 13.57 2.67
C SER A 453 20.68 14.08 3.37
N ILE A 454 20.78 15.27 3.96
CA ILE A 454 19.64 16.03 4.52
C ILE A 454 19.74 17.45 3.98
N GLY A 455 18.61 18.04 3.58
CA GLY A 455 18.53 19.45 3.22
C GLY A 455 17.18 20.08 3.57
N PRO A 456 17.07 21.42 3.50
CA PRO A 456 15.90 22.14 3.97
C PRO A 456 14.72 22.03 3.00
N ALA A 457 13.52 21.98 3.55
CA ALA A 457 12.27 22.12 2.83
C ALA A 457 11.25 22.92 3.66
N LYS A 458 10.15 23.31 3.03
CA LYS A 458 9.01 23.95 3.69
C LYS A 458 7.74 23.19 3.30
N LEU A 459 7.01 22.67 4.28
CA LEU A 459 5.72 21.99 4.08
C LEU A 459 4.59 22.97 4.34
N PHE A 460 3.70 23.11 3.36
CA PHE A 460 2.46 23.86 3.43
C PHE A 460 1.31 22.84 3.50
N ARG A 461 0.58 22.81 4.61
CA ARG A 461 -0.67 22.03 4.80
C ARG A 461 -1.63 22.80 5.72
N ASN A 462 -2.94 22.63 5.53
CA ASN A 462 -3.97 23.23 6.40
C ASN A 462 -3.85 24.77 6.62
N GLY A 463 -3.34 25.53 5.63
CA GLY A 463 -3.10 26.98 5.74
C GLY A 463 -1.92 27.39 6.64
N ILE A 464 -1.06 26.44 7.00
CA ILE A 464 0.13 26.61 7.84
C ILE A 464 1.38 26.15 7.07
N VAL A 465 2.51 26.84 7.25
CA VAL A 465 3.83 26.41 6.77
C VAL A 465 4.72 25.96 7.93
N TYR A 466 5.49 24.90 7.69
CA TYR A 466 6.44 24.29 8.63
C TYR A 466 7.84 24.29 8.03
N ASP A 467 8.85 24.65 8.84
CA ASP A 467 10.25 24.34 8.56
C ASP A 467 10.47 22.83 8.77
N ILE A 468 10.95 22.17 7.71
CA ILE A 468 11.18 20.74 7.66
C ILE A 468 12.47 20.45 6.91
N CYS A 469 12.92 19.21 6.93
CA CYS A 469 14.02 18.73 6.11
C CYS A 469 13.61 17.53 5.27
N TRP A 470 14.07 17.47 4.02
CA TRP A 470 14.11 16.23 3.26
C TRP A 470 15.32 15.40 3.73
N ASN A 471 15.17 14.08 3.74
CA ASN A 471 16.16 13.15 4.29
C ASN A 471 16.25 11.89 3.42
N THR A 472 17.43 11.66 2.86
CA THR A 472 17.80 10.51 2.01
C THR A 472 18.88 9.63 2.65
N LEU A 473 19.21 9.85 3.94
CA LEU A 473 20.13 8.99 4.69
C LEU A 473 19.51 7.62 4.96
N ASN A 474 20.35 6.58 4.87
CA ASN A 474 20.00 5.25 5.36
C ASN A 474 20.01 5.25 6.89
N THR A 475 18.97 4.68 7.50
CA THR A 475 18.90 4.42 8.95
C THR A 475 19.73 3.20 9.34
N GLU A 476 19.83 2.20 8.47
CA GLU A 476 20.56 0.97 8.71
C GLU A 476 22.03 1.08 8.25
N PRO A 477 23.03 1.05 9.16
CA PRO A 477 24.44 1.30 8.82
C PRO A 477 25.07 0.29 7.86
N ASN A 478 24.44 -0.87 7.65
CA ASN A 478 25.00 -2.01 6.92
C ASN A 478 24.31 -2.30 5.58
N GLN A 479 23.18 -1.65 5.25
CA GLN A 479 22.50 -1.84 3.96
C GLN A 479 22.81 -0.70 2.98
N LYS A 480 22.97 -1.07 1.70
CA LYS A 480 23.19 -0.16 0.57
C LYS A 480 21.91 0.17 -0.21
N GLU A 481 20.76 -0.27 0.28
CA GLU A 481 19.47 -0.01 -0.34
C GLU A 481 19.06 1.45 -0.12
N LEU A 482 18.53 2.09 -1.16
CA LEU A 482 18.01 3.46 -1.07
C LEU A 482 16.61 3.42 -0.45
N GLN A 483 16.50 3.90 0.78
CA GLN A 483 15.23 4.18 1.44
C GLN A 483 14.51 5.34 0.75
N PRO A 484 13.16 5.42 0.76
CA PRO A 484 12.44 6.57 0.22
C PRO A 484 12.82 7.91 0.85
N VAL A 485 12.54 9.01 0.13
CA VAL A 485 12.68 10.38 0.68
C VAL A 485 11.78 10.48 1.91
N ARG A 486 12.32 10.92 3.04
CA ARG A 486 11.52 11.19 4.25
C ARG A 486 11.52 12.68 4.54
N PHE A 487 10.40 13.16 5.06
CA PHE A 487 10.28 14.54 5.56
C PHE A 487 10.28 14.54 7.09
N THR A 488 11.11 15.39 7.68
CA THR A 488 11.39 15.41 9.12
C THR A 488 11.40 16.82 9.69
N ASP A 489 11.36 16.94 11.01
CA ASP A 489 11.51 18.18 11.78
C ASP A 489 12.93 18.79 11.77
N CYS A 490 13.80 18.38 10.83
CA CYS A 490 15.25 18.62 10.80
C CYS A 490 16.08 18.06 11.98
N ASN A 491 15.47 17.63 13.09
CA ASN A 491 16.15 16.86 14.14
C ASN A 491 16.17 15.36 13.83
N GLY A 492 15.34 14.91 12.89
CA GLY A 492 15.25 13.54 12.39
C GLY A 492 13.94 12.84 12.70
N ASN A 493 13.01 13.48 13.43
CA ASN A 493 11.68 12.94 13.69
C ASN A 493 10.80 13.13 12.46
N SER A 494 10.09 12.09 12.02
CA SER A 494 9.14 12.18 10.90
C SER A 494 8.05 13.22 11.17
N ILE A 495 7.73 14.03 10.17
CA ILE A 495 6.59 14.96 10.24
C ILE A 495 5.38 14.39 9.49
N ALA A 496 4.18 14.59 10.02
CA ALA A 496 2.95 14.12 9.40
C ALA A 496 2.53 15.00 8.21
N LEU A 497 2.42 14.39 7.04
CA LEU A 497 1.68 14.92 5.90
C LEU A 497 0.18 14.83 6.16
N ALA A 498 -0.62 15.67 5.52
CA ALA A 498 -2.07 15.47 5.45
C ALA A 498 -2.36 14.25 4.57
N PRO A 499 -3.33 13.38 4.91
CA PRO A 499 -3.83 12.38 3.99
C PRO A 499 -4.29 13.04 2.69
N GLY A 500 -3.95 12.46 1.55
CA GLY A 500 -4.16 13.03 0.23
C GLY A 500 -2.88 13.28 -0.55
N SER A 501 -2.98 14.14 -1.55
CA SER A 501 -2.01 14.33 -2.61
C SER A 501 -0.96 15.41 -2.30
N THR A 502 0.23 15.25 -2.89
CA THR A 502 1.41 16.08 -2.61
C THR A 502 1.99 16.72 -3.88
N TRP A 503 2.40 17.99 -3.79
CA TRP A 503 3.15 18.66 -4.86
C TRP A 503 4.47 19.22 -4.35
N VAL A 504 5.57 18.78 -4.93
CA VAL A 504 6.93 19.16 -4.54
C VAL A 504 7.51 20.11 -5.58
N ASN A 505 7.63 21.38 -5.22
CA ASN A 505 8.34 22.38 -6.01
C ASN A 505 9.83 22.27 -5.67
N VAL A 506 10.64 21.71 -6.57
CA VAL A 506 12.09 21.57 -6.35
C VAL A 506 12.78 22.85 -6.81
N VAL A 507 13.53 23.48 -5.90
CA VAL A 507 14.14 24.80 -6.10
C VAL A 507 15.60 24.79 -5.70
N ASN A 508 16.39 25.63 -6.36
CA ASN A 508 17.82 25.72 -6.08
C ASN A 508 18.09 26.34 -4.70
N LEU A 509 19.07 25.82 -3.97
CA LEU A 509 19.52 26.39 -2.70
C LEU A 509 20.20 27.75 -2.90
N GLY A 510 19.84 28.69 -2.03
CA GLY A 510 20.39 30.04 -1.97
C GLY A 510 19.85 30.77 -0.74
N ASP A 511 20.49 31.87 -0.36
CA ASP A 511 20.36 32.54 0.95
C ASP A 511 18.92 32.77 1.44
N GLN A 512 17.95 32.91 0.53
CA GLN A 512 16.52 33.03 0.85
C GLN A 512 15.61 32.40 -0.22
N PHE A 513 15.66 31.07 -0.41
CA PHE A 513 14.85 30.37 -1.41
C PHE A 513 13.32 30.49 -1.20
N LEU A 514 12.88 30.75 0.05
CA LEU A 514 11.51 31.08 0.43
C LEU A 514 11.50 32.22 1.47
N GLN A 515 10.54 33.15 1.37
CA GLN A 515 10.36 34.27 2.31
C GLN A 515 8.87 34.57 2.56
N GLU A 516 8.50 34.97 3.78
CA GLU A 516 7.21 35.62 4.06
C GLU A 516 7.29 37.08 3.60
N VAL A 517 6.38 37.52 2.72
CA VAL A 517 6.39 38.89 2.15
C VAL A 517 5.31 39.80 2.73
N SER A 518 4.26 39.20 3.27
CA SER A 518 3.24 39.79 4.14
C SER A 518 2.61 38.66 4.98
N PRO A 519 1.93 38.93 6.10
CA PRO A 519 1.35 37.90 6.95
C PRO A 519 0.54 36.86 6.15
N GLY A 520 0.91 35.58 6.28
CA GLY A 520 0.25 34.49 5.55
C GLY A 520 0.66 34.31 4.08
N VAL A 521 1.43 35.24 3.49
CA VAL A 521 1.81 35.20 2.07
C VAL A 521 3.29 34.92 1.93
N TRP A 522 3.61 33.75 1.40
CA TRP A 522 4.97 33.27 1.19
C TRP A 522 5.36 33.35 -0.28
N LYS A 523 6.65 33.54 -0.55
CA LYS A 523 7.21 33.71 -1.89
C LYS A 523 8.50 32.94 -2.05
N ALA A 524 8.55 32.07 -3.04
CA ALA A 524 9.78 31.50 -3.57
C ALA A 524 10.16 32.19 -4.89
N ARG A 525 11.44 32.51 -5.05
CA ARG A 525 11.99 32.88 -6.36
C ARG A 525 13.09 31.89 -6.71
N PHE A 526 12.88 31.12 -7.77
CA PHE A 526 13.91 30.25 -8.30
C PHE A 526 15.13 31.06 -8.74
N SER A 527 16.32 30.62 -8.32
CA SER A 527 17.60 31.22 -8.69
C SER A 527 18.34 30.27 -9.62
N ALA A 528 18.74 30.75 -10.80
CA ALA A 528 19.41 29.94 -11.81
C ALA A 528 20.66 29.25 -11.23
N PRO A 529 20.93 27.98 -11.59
CA PRO A 529 22.11 27.24 -11.13
C PRO A 529 23.43 27.96 -11.43
N SER A 530 24.42 27.77 -10.55
CA SER A 530 25.78 28.28 -10.77
C SER A 530 26.48 27.44 -11.84
N PHE A 531 26.77 28.06 -12.98
CA PHE A 531 27.55 27.42 -14.04
C PHE A 531 29.00 27.20 -13.58
N GLN A 532 29.44 25.94 -13.49
CA GLN A 532 30.87 25.66 -13.41
C GLN A 532 31.51 25.97 -14.76
N ALA A 533 32.49 26.87 -14.77
CA ALA A 533 33.32 27.12 -15.94
C ALA A 533 34.37 26.01 -16.08
N ASN A 534 34.39 25.36 -17.24
CA ASN A 534 35.41 24.37 -17.65
C ASN A 534 36.80 25.01 -17.82
#